data_AF-A0A537GNA2-F1
#
_entry.id   AF-A0A537GNA2-F1
#
_cell.length_a   1.000
_cell.length_b   1.000
_cell.length_c   1.000
_cell.angle_alpha   90.00
_cell.angle_beta   90.00
_cell.angle_gamma   90.00
#
_symmetry.space_group_name_H-M   'P 1'
#
loop_
_entity.id
_entity.type
_entity.pdbx_description
1 polymer ?
#
loop_
_entity_poly.entity_id
_entity_poly.type
_entity_poly.pdbx_seq_one_letter_code
_entity_poly.pdbx_strand_id
1 'polypeptide(L)'
;LSQLQGFSQEIFALRLQFTIVSIPVFFLSWYVGRTVSQSSFNLRRKEIGILLTRGFTRGQLFKHFLTEGLMVGIVAGVAGVLLAYGLNPTFIWALGGASGGGAFLTSDAVIVTLVFAVILTFFSIFSPARQAAAMDPAQALKEYVYLEETRPRRKRGAIVAFSLGLYQLVLLFLGINYQNIGRSVFGANFFLALVLIVAAVLSFVLTYIGPFLFLYGAAQLSTGLAQRFHRGFASLSRKIIGEISVLASRSVFRNPRRVAALVFIVALIVGYSVWVIGDLASQQDYNYRQAEVQNGSDLHLSGINSIANATRIASNITSWSNVTGATPETDFPANTPFGYLQIKAIDPSTWRQGAYYESGWFSGDIDSVFSTLGSNNQTIVLDHGVASYYSIPIGSRFTISYSYTTGTGTLVSGRANVTVVGFFGPDYSRSSGPFSYFQPEGWSFVPLRLLNQNVSKIDAPSFVLARVASGVSLDQITQSLQRDYPSLSVSAAQVSVGGVPGIISAGGQNVLRLGTAFAGLASSIGVGTVAYTGYREREKEITMIAVRGLSYRQLPSLSSLAQ
;
A
#
# COMPACT_ATOMS: atom_id res chain seq x y z
N LEU A 1 -21.11 -24.50 -5.75
CA LEU A 1 -20.13 -24.76 -4.65
C LEU A 1 -18.79 -24.06 -4.90
N SER A 2 -18.16 -24.20 -6.07
CA SER A 2 -16.90 -23.52 -6.41
C SER A 2 -16.97 -21.98 -6.33
N GLN A 3 -18.04 -21.37 -6.84
CA GLN A 3 -18.23 -19.91 -6.76
C GLN A 3 -18.41 -19.39 -5.33
N LEU A 4 -19.14 -20.13 -4.47
CA LEU A 4 -19.30 -19.78 -3.05
C LEU A 4 -17.98 -19.92 -2.27
N GLN A 5 -17.15 -20.89 -2.63
CA GLN A 5 -15.84 -21.08 -2.04
C GLN A 5 -14.86 -19.96 -2.45
N GLY A 6 -14.87 -19.55 -3.73
CA GLY A 6 -14.12 -18.37 -4.20
C GLY A 6 -14.54 -17.09 -3.46
N PHE A 7 -15.84 -16.87 -3.34
CA PHE A 7 -16.39 -15.72 -2.60
C PHE A 7 -15.97 -15.71 -1.12
N SER A 8 -15.99 -16.86 -0.45
CA SER A 8 -15.53 -16.96 0.94
C SER A 8 -14.03 -16.68 1.08
N GLN A 9 -13.21 -17.09 0.11
CA GLN A 9 -11.77 -16.81 0.10
C GLN A 9 -11.49 -15.32 -0.09
N GLU A 10 -12.22 -14.66 -0.99
CA GLU A 10 -12.12 -13.22 -1.20
C GLU A 10 -12.48 -12.44 0.08
N ILE A 11 -13.60 -12.76 0.73
CA ILE A 11 -13.98 -12.11 1.99
C ILE A 11 -12.91 -12.33 3.08
N PHE A 12 -12.36 -13.54 3.18
CA PHE A 12 -11.29 -13.82 4.13
C PHE A 12 -10.04 -12.98 3.84
N ALA A 13 -9.62 -12.88 2.58
CA ALA A 13 -8.50 -12.06 2.17
C ALA A 13 -8.73 -10.58 2.50
N LEU A 14 -9.93 -10.06 2.26
CA LEU A 14 -10.31 -8.68 2.62
C LEU A 14 -10.25 -8.44 4.14
N ARG A 15 -10.78 -9.37 4.96
CA ARG A 15 -10.69 -9.28 6.42
C ARG A 15 -9.24 -9.27 6.90
N LEU A 16 -8.40 -10.09 6.29
CA LEU A 16 -6.98 -10.18 6.62
C LEU A 16 -6.26 -8.87 6.25
N GLN A 17 -6.49 -8.35 5.05
CA GLN A 17 -5.95 -7.06 4.62
C GLN A 17 -6.40 -5.91 5.53
N PHE A 18 -7.68 -5.83 5.86
CA PHE A 18 -8.21 -4.81 6.78
C PHE A 18 -7.57 -4.91 8.17
N THR A 19 -7.37 -6.13 8.67
CA THR A 19 -6.68 -6.37 9.94
C THR A 19 -5.24 -5.85 9.89
N ILE A 20 -4.50 -6.14 8.81
CA ILE A 20 -3.13 -5.67 8.63
C ILE A 20 -3.06 -4.14 8.60
N VAL A 21 -3.92 -3.49 7.81
CA VAL A 21 -3.98 -2.02 7.71
C VAL A 21 -4.35 -1.38 9.05
N SER A 22 -5.06 -2.10 9.92
CA SER A 22 -5.46 -1.61 11.25
C SER A 22 -4.40 -1.79 12.35
N ILE A 23 -3.39 -2.65 12.16
CA ILE A 23 -2.32 -2.89 13.16
C ILE A 23 -1.65 -1.59 13.63
N PRO A 24 -1.27 -0.65 12.74
CA PRO A 24 -0.67 0.62 13.14
C PRO A 24 -1.58 1.47 14.02
N VAL A 25 -2.88 1.46 13.74
CA VAL A 25 -3.89 2.19 14.53
C VAL A 25 -3.98 1.58 15.93
N PHE A 26 -4.02 0.25 16.05
CA PHE A 26 -4.02 -0.41 17.36
C PHE A 26 -2.76 -0.11 18.16
N PHE A 27 -1.60 -0.12 17.50
CA PHE A 27 -0.33 0.25 18.14
C PHE A 27 -0.33 1.71 18.60
N LEU A 28 -0.82 2.63 17.77
CA LEU A 28 -0.96 4.04 18.11
C LEU A 28 -1.90 4.24 19.30
N SER A 29 -3.08 3.59 19.29
CA SER A 29 -4.04 3.63 20.40
C SER A 29 -3.42 3.14 21.70
N TRP A 30 -2.68 2.03 21.66
CA TRP A 30 -1.96 1.52 22.84
C TRP A 30 -0.89 2.50 23.33
N TYR A 31 -0.08 3.04 22.43
CA TYR A 31 1.01 3.94 22.77
C TYR A 31 0.52 5.28 23.33
N VAL A 32 -0.49 5.88 22.70
CA VAL A 32 -1.14 7.11 23.15
C VAL A 32 -1.83 6.86 24.48
N GLY A 33 -2.62 5.78 24.60
CA GLY A 33 -3.28 5.40 25.86
C GLY A 33 -2.27 5.27 27.01
N ARG A 34 -1.16 4.56 26.79
CA ARG A 34 -0.08 4.44 27.76
C ARG A 34 0.52 5.79 28.17
N THR A 35 0.77 6.68 27.21
CA THR A 35 1.39 7.99 27.44
C THR A 35 0.45 8.93 28.19
N VAL A 36 -0.83 8.96 27.81
CA VAL A 36 -1.87 9.74 28.46
C VAL A 36 -2.10 9.26 29.89
N SER A 37 -2.20 7.94 30.10
CA SER A 37 -2.34 7.37 31.45
C SER A 37 -1.13 7.72 32.31
N GLN A 38 0.09 7.66 31.76
CA GLN A 38 1.30 8.07 32.49
C GLN A 38 1.26 9.56 32.87
N SER A 39 0.88 10.45 31.97
CA SER A 39 0.73 11.88 32.25
C SER A 39 -0.36 12.14 33.31
N SER A 40 -1.52 11.47 33.18
CA SER A 40 -2.64 11.58 34.12
C SER A 40 -2.26 11.19 35.56
N PHE A 41 -1.63 10.02 35.75
CA PHE A 41 -1.16 9.60 37.07
C PHE A 41 -0.05 10.52 37.60
N ASN A 42 0.80 11.06 36.72
CA ASN A 42 1.81 12.03 37.10
C ASN A 42 1.21 13.36 37.61
N LEU A 43 0.06 13.79 37.08
CA LEU A 43 -0.66 14.97 37.56
C LEU A 43 -1.33 14.72 38.92
N ARG A 44 -1.82 13.49 39.17
CA ARG A 44 -2.44 13.07 40.43
C ARG A 44 -1.45 12.54 41.49
N ARG A 45 -0.15 12.85 41.34
CA ARG A 45 0.91 12.35 42.24
C ARG A 45 0.70 12.69 43.71
N LYS A 46 0.25 13.91 44.03
CA LYS A 46 -0.02 14.31 45.42
C LYS A 46 -1.14 13.47 46.04
N GLU A 47 -2.21 13.20 45.28
CA GLU A 47 -3.31 12.33 45.72
C GLU A 47 -2.81 10.91 46.00
N ILE A 48 -1.99 10.35 45.09
CA ILE A 48 -1.32 9.05 45.27
C ILE A 48 -0.49 9.03 46.55
N GLY A 49 0.32 10.07 46.78
CA GLY A 49 1.14 10.21 47.99
C GLY A 49 0.30 10.21 49.26
N ILE A 50 -0.78 10.99 49.28
CA ILE A 50 -1.70 11.07 50.43
C ILE A 50 -2.35 9.71 50.71
N LEU A 51 -2.83 9.01 49.68
CA LEU A 51 -3.41 7.67 49.84
C LEU A 51 -2.41 6.67 50.42
N LEU A 52 -1.16 6.67 49.94
CA LEU A 52 -0.10 5.83 50.48
C LEU A 52 0.22 6.17 51.95
N THR A 53 0.25 7.45 52.32
CA THR A 53 0.46 7.85 53.72
C THR A 53 -0.70 7.50 54.65
N ARG A 54 -1.91 7.36 54.10
CA ARG A 54 -3.11 6.90 54.82
C ARG A 54 -3.19 5.37 55.00
N GLY A 55 -2.18 4.62 54.54
CA GLY A 55 -2.08 3.18 54.75
C GLY A 55 -2.57 2.32 53.58
N PHE A 56 -2.89 2.89 52.41
CA PHE A 56 -3.19 2.08 51.23
C PHE A 56 -1.98 1.25 50.81
N THR A 57 -2.18 -0.05 50.60
CA THR A 57 -1.13 -0.90 50.02
C THR A 57 -0.93 -0.61 48.53
N ARG A 58 0.29 -0.80 48.03
CA ARG A 58 0.60 -0.65 46.59
C ARG A 58 -0.28 -1.53 45.70
N GLY A 59 -0.64 -2.73 46.18
CA GLY A 59 -1.53 -3.65 45.47
C GLY A 59 -2.98 -3.16 45.40
N GLN A 60 -3.52 -2.60 46.48
CA GLN A 60 -4.84 -1.98 46.49
C GLN A 60 -4.89 -0.77 45.56
N LEU A 61 -3.87 0.08 45.60
CA LEU A 61 -3.78 1.25 44.75
C LEU A 61 -3.64 0.88 43.26
N PHE A 62 -2.84 -0.14 42.94
CA PHE A 62 -2.74 -0.67 41.58
C PHE A 62 -4.09 -1.21 41.08
N LYS A 63 -4.80 -2.01 41.89
CA LYS A 63 -6.13 -2.52 41.55
C LYS A 63 -7.12 -1.38 41.34
N HIS A 64 -7.09 -0.36 42.18
CA HIS A 64 -7.95 0.81 42.06
C HIS A 64 -7.78 1.53 40.72
N PHE A 65 -6.53 1.86 40.33
CA PHE A 65 -6.26 2.49 39.04
C PHE A 65 -6.56 1.58 37.85
N LEU A 66 -6.34 0.28 37.99
CA LEU A 66 -6.69 -0.68 36.96
C LEU A 66 -8.21 -0.74 36.76
N THR A 67 -9.01 -0.75 37.85
CA THR A 67 -10.47 -0.73 37.76
C THR A 67 -11.00 0.58 37.16
N GLU A 68 -10.45 1.73 37.56
CA GLU A 68 -10.79 3.03 36.97
C GLU A 68 -10.52 3.00 35.46
N GLY A 69 -9.34 2.54 35.07
CA GLY A 69 -8.93 2.41 33.68
C GLY A 69 -9.81 1.46 32.86
N LEU A 70 -10.15 0.29 33.41
CA LEU A 70 -11.00 -0.68 32.73
C LEU A 70 -12.43 -0.18 32.56
N MET A 71 -12.99 0.54 33.54
CA MET A 71 -14.30 1.18 33.39
C MET A 71 -14.30 2.19 32.22
N VAL A 72 -13.27 3.01 32.13
CA VAL A 72 -13.09 3.93 30.98
C VAL A 72 -12.96 3.15 29.67
N GLY A 73 -12.24 2.03 29.67
CA GLY A 73 -12.11 1.15 28.51
C GLY A 73 -13.42 0.54 28.02
N ILE A 74 -14.30 0.12 28.95
CA ILE A 74 -15.64 -0.40 28.62
C ILE A 74 -16.49 0.71 28.00
N VAL A 75 -16.53 1.90 28.63
CA VAL A 75 -17.28 3.05 28.10
C VAL A 75 -16.77 3.45 26.71
N ALA A 76 -15.45 3.48 26.53
CA ALA A 76 -14.83 3.75 25.23
C ALA A 76 -15.14 2.67 24.19
N GLY A 77 -15.16 1.39 24.59
CA GLY A 77 -15.54 0.28 23.71
C GLY A 77 -16.99 0.39 23.24
N VAL A 78 -17.93 0.66 24.16
CA VAL A 78 -19.35 0.88 23.83
C VAL A 78 -19.52 2.08 22.91
N ALA A 79 -18.87 3.21 23.23
CA ALA A 79 -18.87 4.39 22.37
C ALA A 79 -18.30 4.09 20.98
N GLY A 80 -17.22 3.30 20.89
CA GLY A 80 -16.62 2.87 19.64
C GLY A 80 -17.57 2.01 18.79
N VAL A 81 -18.30 1.09 19.40
CA VAL A 81 -19.33 0.28 18.69
C VAL A 81 -20.47 1.16 18.20
N LEU A 82 -20.94 2.12 19.00
CA LEU A 82 -21.99 3.06 18.58
C LEU A 82 -21.53 3.94 17.42
N LEU A 83 -20.30 4.44 17.46
CA LEU A 83 -19.70 5.18 16.35
C LEU A 83 -19.57 4.30 15.10
N ALA A 84 -19.13 3.05 15.25
CA ALA A 84 -19.05 2.11 14.14
C ALA A 84 -20.44 1.87 13.51
N TYR A 85 -21.48 1.69 14.32
CA TYR A 85 -22.86 1.53 13.83
C TYR A 85 -23.34 2.75 13.03
N GLY A 86 -23.04 3.97 13.51
CA GLY A 86 -23.43 5.20 12.83
C GLY A 86 -22.62 5.51 11.56
N LEU A 87 -21.32 5.18 11.54
CA LEU A 87 -20.43 5.48 10.42
C LEU A 87 -20.48 4.41 9.32
N ASN A 88 -20.76 3.15 9.65
CA ASN A 88 -20.73 2.06 8.68
C ASN A 88 -21.64 2.29 7.45
N PRO A 89 -22.90 2.78 7.58
CA PRO A 89 -23.73 3.12 6.42
C PRO A 89 -23.11 4.20 5.54
N THR A 90 -22.51 5.23 6.14
CA THR A 90 -21.86 6.32 5.40
C THR A 90 -20.65 5.81 4.61
N PHE A 91 -19.89 4.88 5.19
CA PHE A 91 -18.78 4.23 4.52
C PHE A 91 -19.23 3.34 3.37
N ILE A 92 -20.25 2.49 3.59
CA ILE A 92 -20.79 1.63 2.53
C ILE A 92 -21.31 2.46 1.35
N TRP A 93 -22.02 3.56 1.64
CA TRP A 93 -22.50 4.49 0.63
C TRP A 93 -21.35 5.17 -0.13
N ALA A 94 -20.35 5.69 0.58
CA ALA A 94 -19.18 6.33 -0.03
C ALA A 94 -18.36 5.38 -0.92
N LEU A 95 -18.42 4.08 -0.66
CA LEU A 95 -17.76 3.02 -1.44
C LEU A 95 -18.61 2.50 -2.61
N GLY A 96 -19.77 3.12 -2.89
CA GLY A 96 -20.64 2.73 -4.01
C GLY A 96 -21.55 1.53 -3.71
N GLY A 97 -21.72 1.15 -2.45
CA GLY A 97 -22.66 0.11 -2.07
C GLY A 97 -24.12 0.58 -2.14
N ALA A 98 -25.03 -0.32 -2.54
CA ALA A 98 -26.46 -0.04 -2.54
C ALA A 98 -26.92 0.31 -1.12
N SER A 99 -27.48 1.51 -0.96
CA SER A 99 -27.88 2.14 0.30
C SER A 99 -29.05 1.46 1.04
N GLY A 100 -29.47 0.26 0.62
CA GLY A 100 -30.67 -0.42 1.13
C GLY A 100 -30.44 -1.41 2.27
N GLY A 101 -29.20 -1.84 2.52
CA GLY A 101 -28.88 -2.74 3.63
C GLY A 101 -28.49 -1.94 4.88
N GLY A 102 -29.26 -2.06 5.97
CA GLY A 102 -28.90 -1.44 7.26
C GLY A 102 -27.50 -1.87 7.75
N ALA A 103 -26.95 -1.15 8.74
CA ALA A 103 -25.69 -1.51 9.36
C ALA A 103 -25.78 -2.88 10.03
N PHE A 104 -25.42 -3.95 9.33
CA PHE A 104 -25.34 -5.29 9.91
C PHE A 104 -24.04 -5.43 10.70
N LEU A 105 -24.03 -4.92 11.93
CA LEU A 105 -23.06 -5.34 12.94
C LEU A 105 -23.53 -6.67 13.51
N THR A 106 -22.81 -7.75 13.22
CA THR A 106 -23.08 -9.05 13.83
C THR A 106 -22.77 -8.99 15.33
N SER A 107 -23.56 -9.72 16.13
CA SER A 107 -23.33 -9.80 17.59
C SER A 107 -21.90 -10.24 17.92
N ASP A 108 -21.33 -11.15 17.12
CA ASP A 108 -19.95 -11.60 17.25
C ASP A 108 -18.95 -10.46 17.06
N ALA A 109 -19.15 -9.59 16.06
CA ALA A 109 -18.27 -8.45 15.82
C ALA A 109 -18.30 -7.45 16.99
N VAL A 110 -19.48 -7.21 17.57
CA VAL A 110 -19.65 -6.35 18.74
C VAL A 110 -18.91 -6.94 19.94
N ILE A 111 -19.10 -8.23 20.24
CA ILE A 111 -18.45 -8.91 21.36
C ILE A 111 -16.94 -8.88 21.21
N VAL A 112 -16.41 -9.27 20.04
CA VAL A 112 -14.97 -9.26 19.76
C VAL A 112 -14.39 -7.86 19.90
N THR A 113 -15.08 -6.83 19.42
CA THR A 113 -14.63 -5.44 19.52
C THR A 113 -14.57 -4.96 20.97
N LEU A 114 -15.58 -5.27 21.78
CA LEU A 114 -15.59 -4.92 23.21
C LEU A 114 -14.48 -5.64 23.98
N VAL A 115 -14.32 -6.94 23.77
CA VAL A 115 -13.24 -7.73 24.39
C VAL A 115 -11.87 -7.17 24.00
N PHE A 116 -11.67 -6.87 22.71
CA PHE A 116 -10.43 -6.31 22.22
C PHE A 116 -10.15 -4.92 22.81
N ALA A 117 -11.15 -4.04 22.93
CA ALA A 117 -11.02 -2.72 23.55
C ALA A 117 -10.60 -2.82 25.04
N VAL A 118 -11.17 -3.76 25.78
CA VAL A 118 -10.81 -4.03 27.18
C VAL A 118 -9.37 -4.53 27.29
N ILE A 119 -8.97 -5.48 26.44
CA ILE A 119 -7.60 -6.01 26.39
C ILE A 119 -6.59 -4.90 26.06
N LEU A 120 -6.88 -4.08 25.04
CA LEU A 120 -6.02 -2.98 24.63
C LEU A 120 -5.87 -1.93 25.74
N THR A 121 -6.96 -1.61 26.43
CA THR A 121 -6.97 -0.68 27.58
C THR A 121 -6.16 -1.23 28.74
N PHE A 122 -6.33 -2.52 29.05
CA PHE A 122 -5.54 -3.21 30.07
C PHE A 122 -4.04 -3.08 29.78
N PHE A 123 -3.60 -3.42 28.57
CA PHE A 123 -2.18 -3.31 28.20
C PHE A 123 -1.66 -1.87 28.18
N SER A 124 -2.51 -0.89 27.91
CA SER A 124 -2.16 0.53 27.92
C SER A 124 -1.93 1.03 29.36
N ILE A 125 -2.77 0.62 30.30
CA ILE A 125 -2.81 1.14 31.67
C ILE A 125 -1.93 0.33 32.63
N PHE A 126 -1.72 -0.96 32.37
CA PHE A 126 -1.00 -1.86 33.27
C PHE A 126 0.39 -1.34 33.67
N SER A 127 1.21 -0.94 32.70
CA SER A 127 2.55 -0.41 32.95
C SER A 127 2.53 0.91 33.74
N PRO A 128 1.80 1.97 33.33
CA PRO A 128 1.78 3.23 34.06
C PRO A 128 1.10 3.12 35.44
N ALA A 129 0.03 2.33 35.60
CA ALA A 129 -0.62 2.12 36.90
C ALA A 129 0.33 1.42 37.90
N ARG A 130 1.11 0.43 37.43
CA ARG A 130 2.12 -0.23 38.26
C ARG A 130 3.23 0.74 38.70
N GLN A 131 3.64 1.65 37.81
CA GLN A 131 4.65 2.66 38.12
C GLN A 131 4.12 3.69 39.13
N ALA A 132 2.88 4.15 38.95
CA ALA A 132 2.21 5.07 39.86
C ALA A 132 2.03 4.46 41.26
N ALA A 133 1.61 3.20 41.35
CA ALA A 133 1.44 2.51 42.63
C ALA A 133 2.77 2.19 43.35
N ALA A 134 3.89 2.18 42.62
CA ALA A 134 5.22 1.92 43.16
C ALA A 134 5.97 3.19 43.61
N MET A 135 5.35 4.37 43.51
CA MET A 135 5.97 5.63 43.90
C MET A 135 6.27 5.70 45.40
N ASP A 136 7.36 6.36 45.74
CA ASP A 136 7.75 6.61 47.12
C ASP A 136 6.87 7.75 47.72
N PRO A 137 6.15 7.53 48.83
CA PRO A 137 5.27 8.54 49.43
C PRO A 137 5.99 9.87 49.72
N ALA A 138 7.25 9.82 50.16
CA ALA A 138 8.03 11.01 50.45
C ALA A 138 8.39 11.80 49.17
N GLN A 139 8.57 11.10 48.04
CA GLN A 139 8.81 11.73 46.74
C GLN A 139 7.52 12.27 46.12
N ALA A 140 6.39 11.61 46.34
CA ALA A 140 5.08 12.02 45.82
C ALA A 140 4.57 13.33 46.45
N LEU A 141 4.94 13.63 47.69
CA LEU A 141 4.53 14.83 48.43
C LEU A 141 5.42 16.06 48.18
N LYS A 142 6.63 15.90 47.63
CA LYS A 142 7.51 17.05 47.35
C LYS A 142 6.97 17.88 46.17
N GLU A 143 6.67 19.16 46.44
CA GLU A 143 6.14 20.18 45.50
C GLU A 143 7.04 20.38 44.26
N TYR A 144 8.36 20.27 44.46
CA TYR A 144 9.38 20.47 43.43
C TYR A 144 10.40 19.33 43.48
N VAL A 145 10.17 18.29 42.69
CA VAL A 145 11.23 17.37 42.29
C VAL A 145 11.37 17.53 40.79
N TYR A 146 12.51 18.11 40.36
CA TYR A 146 12.93 18.01 38.97
C TYR A 146 12.84 16.53 38.60
N LEU A 147 12.09 16.24 37.54
CA LEU A 147 11.85 14.91 36.98
C LEU A 147 13.15 14.30 36.40
N GLU A 148 14.21 14.20 37.19
CA GLU A 148 15.33 13.33 36.91
C GLU A 148 15.00 11.95 37.47
N GLU A 149 14.20 11.21 36.71
CA GLU A 149 14.16 9.76 36.85
C GLU A 149 15.53 9.18 36.40
N THR A 150 16.46 9.15 37.35
CA THR A 150 17.83 8.60 37.32
C THR A 150 17.87 7.07 37.22
N ARG A 151 16.92 6.42 36.54
CA ARG A 151 17.09 5.01 36.15
C ARG A 151 17.26 4.88 34.64
N PRO A 152 18.49 4.62 34.15
CA PRO A 152 18.71 4.25 32.76
C PRO A 152 18.05 2.88 32.54
N ARG A 153 16.80 2.87 32.09
CA ARG A 153 16.14 1.66 31.61
C ARG A 153 16.97 1.15 30.42
N ARG A 154 17.41 -0.12 30.48
CA ARG A 154 18.25 -0.76 29.45
C ARG A 154 17.66 -0.49 28.06
N LYS A 155 18.34 0.30 27.24
CA LYS A 155 17.92 0.65 25.86
C LYS A 155 18.00 -0.53 24.87
N ARG A 156 18.28 -1.76 25.35
CA ARG A 156 18.43 -2.96 24.53
C ARG A 156 17.22 -3.21 23.63
N GLY A 157 16.00 -3.08 24.14
CA GLY A 157 14.78 -3.24 23.33
C GLY A 157 14.63 -2.19 22.22
N ALA A 158 15.04 -0.95 22.46
CA ALA A 158 15.01 0.11 21.45
C ALA A 158 16.06 -0.12 20.36
N ILE A 159 17.24 -0.63 20.72
CA ILE A 159 18.30 -0.98 19.75
C ILE A 159 17.83 -2.13 18.86
N VAL A 160 17.23 -3.18 19.44
CA VAL A 160 16.69 -4.31 18.67
C VAL A 160 15.59 -3.85 17.72
N ALA A 161 14.62 -3.06 18.21
CA ALA A 161 13.55 -2.52 17.37
C ALA A 161 14.11 -1.66 16.22
N PHE A 162 15.05 -0.75 16.52
CA PHE A 162 15.71 0.08 15.51
C PHE A 162 16.43 -0.77 14.47
N SER A 163 17.19 -1.78 14.91
CA SER A 163 18.00 -2.62 14.02
C SER A 163 17.12 -3.47 13.11
N LEU A 164 16.06 -4.08 13.65
CA LEU A 164 15.09 -4.87 12.86
C LEU A 164 14.32 -4.01 11.86
N GLY A 165 13.90 -2.81 12.28
CA GLY A 165 13.21 -1.88 11.40
C GLY A 165 14.13 -1.35 10.29
N LEU A 166 15.37 -0.96 10.65
CA LEU A 166 16.38 -0.51 9.69
C LEU A 166 16.74 -1.61 8.69
N TYR A 167 16.94 -2.84 9.18
CA TYR A 167 17.17 -4.01 8.34
C TYR A 167 16.07 -4.15 7.28
N GLN A 168 14.79 -4.08 7.68
CA GLN A 168 13.70 -4.18 6.72
C GLN A 168 13.66 -3.01 5.72
N LEU A 169 13.87 -1.78 6.19
CA LEU A 169 13.89 -0.62 5.30
C LEU A 169 15.02 -0.72 4.27
N VAL A 170 16.18 -1.23 4.64
CA VAL A 170 17.30 -1.48 3.73
C VAL A 170 16.93 -2.56 2.70
N LEU A 171 16.29 -3.65 3.11
CA LEU A 171 15.84 -4.69 2.18
C LEU A 171 14.82 -4.18 1.17
N LEU A 172 13.85 -3.38 1.64
CA LEU A 172 12.84 -2.75 0.77
C LEU A 172 13.50 -1.76 -0.20
N PHE A 173 14.44 -0.94 0.27
CA PHE A 173 15.17 0.01 -0.57
C PHE A 173 16.03 -0.68 -1.64
N LEU A 174 16.67 -1.80 -1.29
CA LEU A 174 17.48 -2.60 -2.22
C LEU A 174 16.64 -3.53 -3.10
N GLY A 175 15.32 -3.62 -2.89
CA GLY A 175 14.45 -4.55 -3.61
C GLY A 175 14.75 -6.03 -3.37
N ILE A 176 15.37 -6.37 -2.23
CA ILE A 176 15.77 -7.74 -1.92
C ILE A 176 14.56 -8.55 -1.45
N ASN A 177 14.21 -9.59 -2.20
CA ASN A 177 13.15 -10.52 -1.84
C ASN A 177 13.74 -11.91 -1.56
N TYR A 178 13.77 -12.31 -0.28
CA TYR A 178 14.28 -13.63 0.14
C TYR A 178 13.51 -14.80 -0.46
N GLN A 179 12.25 -14.63 -0.81
CA GLN A 179 11.48 -15.66 -1.50
C GLN A 179 12.06 -15.91 -2.90
N ASN A 180 12.46 -14.85 -3.61
CA ASN A 180 13.08 -14.96 -4.93
C ASN A 180 14.51 -15.52 -4.87
N ILE A 181 15.28 -15.19 -3.83
CA ILE A 181 16.64 -15.73 -3.63
C ILE A 181 16.57 -17.20 -3.19
N GLY A 182 15.72 -17.52 -2.22
CA GLY A 182 15.48 -18.88 -1.72
C GLY A 182 15.14 -19.84 -2.84
N ARG A 183 14.31 -19.40 -3.80
CA ARG A 183 13.97 -20.14 -5.02
C ARG A 183 15.17 -20.61 -5.84
N SER A 184 16.17 -19.75 -6.04
CA SER A 184 17.36 -20.08 -6.85
C SER A 184 18.31 -21.04 -6.14
N VAL A 185 18.24 -21.08 -4.81
CA VAL A 185 19.12 -21.89 -3.95
C VAL A 185 18.47 -23.23 -3.57
N PHE A 186 17.14 -23.31 -3.68
CA PHE A 186 16.36 -24.54 -3.50
C PHE A 186 16.81 -25.58 -4.53
N GLY A 187 17.49 -26.64 -4.06
CA GLY A 187 18.08 -27.69 -4.90
C GLY A 187 19.61 -27.69 -4.92
N ALA A 188 20.27 -26.55 -4.63
CA ALA A 188 21.72 -26.48 -4.51
C ALA A 188 22.20 -26.79 -3.09
N ASN A 189 21.58 -26.17 -2.06
CA ASN A 189 22.00 -26.31 -0.67
C ASN A 189 20.81 -26.23 0.31
N PHE A 190 20.44 -27.36 0.93
CA PHE A 190 19.30 -27.45 1.85
C PHE A 190 19.39 -26.49 3.06
N PHE A 191 20.57 -26.38 3.69
CA PHE A 191 20.76 -25.49 4.85
C PHE A 191 20.57 -24.02 4.49
N LEU A 192 21.09 -23.59 3.34
CA LEU A 192 20.94 -22.20 2.90
C LEU A 192 19.47 -21.89 2.55
N ALA A 193 18.79 -22.85 1.92
CA ALA A 193 17.35 -22.74 1.66
C ALA A 193 16.53 -22.59 2.97
N LEU A 194 16.86 -23.35 4.02
CA LEU A 194 16.19 -23.21 5.33
C LEU A 194 16.41 -21.82 5.94
N VAL A 195 17.64 -21.30 5.91
CA VAL A 195 17.96 -19.95 6.41
C VAL A 195 17.17 -18.89 5.63
N LEU A 196 17.08 -19.02 4.32
CA LEU A 196 16.34 -18.09 3.46
C LEU A 196 14.83 -18.15 3.69
N ILE A 197 14.27 -19.32 4.01
CA ILE A 197 12.86 -19.44 4.42
C ILE A 197 12.61 -18.67 5.72
N VAL A 198 13.47 -18.87 6.73
CA VAL A 198 13.35 -18.14 8.01
C VAL A 198 13.48 -16.64 7.78
N ALA A 199 14.42 -16.22 6.93
CA ALA A 199 14.59 -14.81 6.55
C ALA A 199 13.37 -14.26 5.79
N ALA A 200 12.73 -15.04 4.92
CA ALA A 200 11.52 -14.66 4.20
C ALA A 200 10.33 -14.49 5.16
N VAL A 201 10.14 -15.41 6.10
CA VAL A 201 9.07 -15.31 7.12
C VAL A 201 9.31 -14.08 8.02
N LEU A 202 10.55 -13.86 8.46
CA LEU A 202 10.92 -12.69 9.25
C LEU A 202 10.67 -11.39 8.47
N SER A 203 11.10 -11.35 7.20
CA SER A 203 10.88 -10.21 6.31
C SER A 203 9.40 -9.95 6.09
N PHE A 204 8.57 -10.99 5.91
CA PHE A 204 7.13 -10.84 5.73
C PHE A 204 6.48 -10.12 6.92
N VAL A 205 6.81 -10.54 8.15
CA VAL A 205 6.31 -9.89 9.37
C VAL A 205 6.86 -8.47 9.50
N LEU A 206 8.14 -8.27 9.19
CA LEU A 206 8.80 -6.96 9.27
C LEU A 206 8.31 -6.00 8.19
N THR A 207 7.84 -6.43 7.03
CA THR A 207 7.26 -5.53 6.02
C THR A 207 6.12 -4.70 6.62
N TYR A 208 5.32 -5.31 7.51
CA TYR A 208 4.21 -4.63 8.17
C TYR A 208 4.61 -3.92 9.46
N ILE A 209 5.51 -4.47 10.26
CA ILE A 209 5.83 -3.96 11.61
C ILE A 209 7.15 -3.16 11.64
N GLY A 210 8.06 -3.42 10.72
CA GLY A 210 9.42 -2.89 10.62
C GLY A 210 9.50 -1.37 10.56
N PRO A 211 8.73 -0.66 9.71
CA PRO A 211 8.71 0.80 9.70
C PRO A 211 8.35 1.39 11.07
N PHE A 212 7.43 0.76 11.80
CA PHE A 212 7.04 1.19 13.15
C PHE A 212 8.12 0.90 14.19
N LEU A 213 8.78 -0.25 14.12
CA LEU A 213 9.93 -0.58 14.97
C LEU A 213 11.11 0.36 14.73
N PHE A 214 11.34 0.75 13.48
CA PHE A 214 12.35 1.74 13.11
C PHE A 214 12.05 3.08 13.77
N LEU A 215 10.83 3.61 13.59
CA LEU A 215 10.42 4.89 14.20
C LEU A 215 10.49 4.82 15.74
N TYR A 216 10.05 3.70 16.34
CA TYR A 216 10.05 3.50 17.79
C TYR A 216 11.46 3.47 18.35
N GLY A 217 12.33 2.69 17.70
CA GLY A 217 13.74 2.59 18.04
C GLY A 217 14.45 3.92 17.87
N ALA A 218 14.22 4.62 16.75
CA ALA A 218 14.80 5.93 16.45
C ALA A 218 14.41 6.97 17.50
N ALA A 219 13.12 7.06 17.83
CA ALA A 219 12.64 7.97 18.87
C ALA A 219 13.26 7.68 20.23
N GLN A 220 13.27 6.42 20.64
CA GLN A 220 13.78 6.05 21.96
C GLN A 220 15.31 6.18 22.06
N LEU A 221 16.04 5.97 20.97
CA LEU A 221 17.48 6.22 20.87
C LEU A 221 17.81 7.72 20.83
N SER A 222 16.96 8.52 20.17
CA SER A 222 17.10 9.98 20.10
C SER A 222 17.16 10.63 21.49
N THR A 223 16.48 10.08 22.49
CA THR A 223 16.58 10.54 23.89
C THR A 223 18.00 10.58 24.46
N GLY A 224 18.90 9.70 23.99
CA GLY A 224 20.32 9.70 24.36
C GLY A 224 21.19 10.57 23.46
N LEU A 225 20.82 10.71 22.18
CA LEU A 225 21.48 11.61 21.26
C LEU A 225 21.12 13.09 21.48
N ALA A 226 20.06 13.38 22.25
CA ALA A 226 19.56 14.73 22.50
C ALA A 226 20.65 15.75 22.88
N GLN A 227 21.66 15.37 23.68
CA GLN A 227 22.77 16.27 24.03
C GLN A 227 23.71 16.57 22.83
N ARG A 228 23.93 15.59 21.93
CA ARG A 228 24.75 15.75 20.71
C ARG A 228 23.96 16.46 19.61
N PHE A 229 22.69 16.10 19.44
CA PHE A 229 21.76 16.74 18.51
C PHE A 229 21.51 18.20 18.91
N HIS A 230 21.46 18.53 20.20
CA HIS A 230 21.38 19.91 20.68
C HIS A 230 22.53 20.77 20.16
N ARG A 231 23.78 20.26 20.09
CA ARG A 231 24.92 21.03 19.56
C ARG A 231 24.80 21.27 18.05
N GLY A 232 24.43 20.25 17.27
CA GLY A 232 24.28 20.35 15.82
C GLY A 232 23.02 21.12 15.37
N PHE A 233 21.90 20.90 16.04
CA PHE A 233 20.66 21.64 15.81
C PHE A 233 20.81 23.10 16.25
N ALA A 234 21.47 23.39 17.38
CA ALA A 234 21.72 24.78 17.80
C ALA A 234 22.73 25.51 16.90
N SER A 235 23.59 24.83 16.15
CA SER A 235 24.40 25.47 15.11
C SER A 235 23.59 25.73 13.83
N LEU A 236 22.69 24.81 13.47
CA LEU A 236 21.83 24.96 12.30
C LEU A 236 20.73 26.01 12.51
N SER A 237 20.04 26.00 13.67
CA SER A 237 18.99 26.96 14.00
C SER A 237 19.53 28.36 14.20
N ARG A 238 20.74 28.52 14.77
CA ARG A 238 21.42 29.82 14.84
C ARG A 238 21.65 30.43 13.47
N LYS A 239 21.92 29.60 12.46
CA LYS A 239 22.17 30.04 11.09
C LYS A 239 20.89 30.46 10.34
N ILE A 240 19.73 29.90 10.72
CA ILE A 240 18.45 30.12 10.02
C ILE A 240 17.57 31.15 10.72
N ILE A 241 17.54 31.18 12.07
CA ILE A 241 16.49 31.90 12.84
C ILE A 241 17.11 32.88 13.88
N GLY A 242 18.42 32.88 14.09
CA GLY A 242 19.10 33.78 15.04
C GLY A 242 18.90 33.40 16.52
N GLU A 243 19.20 34.35 17.42
CA GLU A 243 19.34 34.12 18.88
C GLU A 243 18.05 33.68 19.59
N ILE A 244 16.88 34.01 19.04
CA ILE A 244 15.56 33.64 19.60
C ILE A 244 15.36 32.11 19.62
N SER A 245 16.01 31.39 18.69
CA SER A 245 15.97 29.92 18.64
C SER A 245 16.65 29.24 19.83
N VAL A 246 17.54 29.94 20.56
CA VAL A 246 18.24 29.38 21.73
C VAL A 246 17.30 29.20 22.91
N LEU A 247 16.29 30.07 23.07
CA LEU A 247 15.27 29.96 24.11
C LEU A 247 14.23 28.86 23.79
N ALA A 248 13.76 28.82 22.53
CA ALA A 248 12.83 27.77 22.08
C ALA A 248 13.47 26.37 22.15
N SER A 249 14.70 26.22 21.65
CA SER A 249 15.44 24.95 21.73
C SER A 249 15.68 24.51 23.18
N ARG A 250 16.10 25.41 24.08
CA ARG A 250 16.24 25.08 25.50
C ARG A 250 14.93 24.62 26.16
N SER A 251 13.78 25.15 25.73
CA SER A 251 12.47 24.72 26.25
C SER A 251 12.07 23.30 25.80
N VAL A 252 12.40 22.92 24.56
CA VAL A 252 12.17 21.59 23.98
C VAL A 252 13.11 20.57 24.63
N PHE A 253 14.38 20.90 24.79
CA PHE A 253 15.38 19.97 25.33
C PHE A 253 15.39 19.84 26.88
N ARG A 254 14.49 20.54 27.59
CA ARG A 254 14.31 20.36 29.05
C ARG A 254 13.82 18.95 29.43
N ASN A 255 13.07 18.29 28.54
CA ASN A 255 12.56 16.93 28.77
C ASN A 255 12.73 16.05 27.51
N PRO A 256 13.95 15.58 27.20
CA PRO A 256 14.24 14.89 25.94
C PRO A 256 13.47 13.58 25.76
N ARG A 257 13.10 12.89 26.86
CA ARG A 257 12.23 11.70 26.81
C ARG A 257 10.82 12.03 26.36
N ARG A 258 10.26 13.14 26.84
CA ARG A 258 8.91 13.58 26.46
C ARG A 258 8.88 14.02 25.01
N VAL A 259 9.83 14.86 24.61
CA VAL A 259 9.92 15.33 23.22
C VAL A 259 10.10 14.15 22.26
N ALA A 260 10.92 13.16 22.61
CA ALA A 260 11.03 11.95 21.80
C ALA A 260 9.69 11.18 21.67
N ALA A 261 8.89 11.07 22.74
CA ALA A 261 7.57 10.44 22.67
C ALA A 261 6.58 11.24 21.81
N LEU A 262 6.60 12.58 21.90
CA LEU A 262 5.77 13.45 21.07
C LEU A 262 6.17 13.39 19.60
N VAL A 263 7.47 13.52 19.31
CA VAL A 263 8.03 13.40 17.97
C VAL A 263 7.75 12.01 17.40
N PHE A 264 7.79 10.96 18.22
CA PHE A 264 7.42 9.61 17.80
C PHE A 264 5.96 9.50 17.40
N ILE A 265 5.03 10.04 18.21
CA ILE A 265 3.60 10.04 17.90
C ILE A 265 3.37 10.75 16.56
N VAL A 266 3.95 11.93 16.38
CA VAL A 266 3.84 12.71 15.13
C VAL A 266 4.44 11.94 13.96
N ALA A 267 5.63 11.37 14.11
CA ALA A 267 6.30 10.61 13.05
C ALA A 267 5.52 9.33 12.68
N LEU A 268 4.91 8.65 13.65
CA LEU A 268 4.10 7.46 13.41
C LEU A 268 2.79 7.82 12.69
N ILE A 269 2.16 8.93 13.07
CA ILE A 269 0.97 9.46 12.39
C ILE A 269 1.28 9.79 10.93
N VAL A 270 2.35 10.57 10.69
CA VAL A 270 2.74 10.98 9.33
C VAL A 270 3.16 9.75 8.52
N GLY A 271 3.96 8.86 9.10
CA GLY A 271 4.41 7.63 8.44
C GLY A 271 3.26 6.71 8.06
N TYR A 272 2.28 6.52 8.94
CA TYR A 272 1.07 5.74 8.65
C TYR A 272 0.23 6.39 7.55
N SER A 273 0.01 7.70 7.61
CA SER A 273 -0.74 8.44 6.58
C SER A 273 -0.07 8.33 5.20
N VAL A 274 1.24 8.54 5.12
CA VAL A 274 2.00 8.41 3.87
C VAL A 274 1.94 6.98 3.34
N TRP A 275 2.04 5.98 4.21
CA TRP A 275 1.94 4.57 3.81
C TRP A 275 0.58 4.23 3.21
N VAL A 276 -0.53 4.53 3.90
CA VAL A 276 -1.87 4.15 3.41
C VAL A 276 -2.27 4.94 2.17
N ILE A 277 -1.97 6.24 2.12
CA ILE A 277 -2.28 7.09 0.96
C ILE A 277 -1.41 6.67 -0.24
N GLY A 278 -0.12 6.42 -0.01
CA GLY A 278 0.81 5.96 -1.04
C GLY A 278 0.43 4.60 -1.60
N ASP A 279 0.03 3.65 -0.76
CA ASP A 279 -0.44 2.33 -1.18
C ASP A 279 -1.75 2.43 -1.98
N LEU A 280 -2.72 3.23 -1.53
CA LEU A 280 -3.96 3.47 -2.28
C LEU A 280 -3.69 4.06 -3.67
N ALA A 281 -2.84 5.09 -3.75
CA ALA A 281 -2.49 5.72 -5.02
C ALA A 281 -1.74 4.77 -5.96
N SER A 282 -0.81 3.98 -5.40
CA SER A 282 -0.03 3.01 -6.17
C SER A 282 -0.91 1.86 -6.69
N GLN A 283 -1.85 1.36 -5.87
CA GLN A 283 -2.80 0.33 -6.32
C GLN A 283 -3.79 0.89 -7.34
N GLN A 284 -4.20 2.15 -7.22
CA GLN A 284 -5.01 2.82 -8.23
C GLN A 284 -4.31 2.89 -9.58
N ASP A 285 -3.07 3.36 -9.61
CA ASP A 285 -2.25 3.43 -10.82
C ASP A 285 -2.01 2.03 -11.39
N TYR A 286 -1.63 1.05 -10.55
CA TYR A 286 -1.43 -0.32 -10.96
C TYR A 286 -2.69 -0.93 -11.59
N ASN A 287 -3.85 -0.79 -10.94
CA ASN A 287 -5.11 -1.32 -11.48
C ASN A 287 -5.52 -0.64 -12.78
N TYR A 288 -5.27 0.67 -12.91
CA TYR A 288 -5.53 1.42 -14.13
C TYR A 288 -4.69 0.87 -15.30
N ARG A 289 -3.38 0.74 -15.11
CA ARG A 289 -2.48 0.17 -16.12
C ARG A 289 -2.80 -1.28 -16.43
N GLN A 290 -3.14 -2.09 -15.42
CA GLN A 290 -3.55 -3.48 -15.61
C GLN A 290 -4.79 -3.60 -16.50
N ALA A 291 -5.78 -2.73 -16.32
CA ALA A 291 -6.97 -2.70 -17.16
C ALA A 291 -6.66 -2.26 -18.60
N GLU A 292 -5.80 -1.26 -18.79
CA GLU A 292 -5.32 -0.85 -20.12
C GLU A 292 -4.56 -1.99 -20.82
N VAL A 293 -3.72 -2.73 -20.08
CA VAL A 293 -3.00 -3.91 -20.58
C VAL A 293 -3.96 -5.04 -20.96
N GLN A 294 -4.93 -5.35 -20.11
CA GLN A 294 -5.89 -6.42 -20.35
C GLN A 294 -6.77 -6.13 -21.57
N ASN A 295 -7.21 -4.88 -21.76
CA ASN A 295 -7.97 -4.49 -22.93
C ASN A 295 -7.07 -4.26 -24.16
N GLY A 296 -5.78 -3.98 -23.97
CA GLY A 296 -4.82 -3.67 -25.03
C GLY A 296 -4.91 -2.25 -25.57
N SER A 297 -5.95 -1.48 -25.21
CA SER A 297 -6.12 -0.04 -25.49
C SER A 297 -7.27 0.54 -24.65
N ASP A 298 -7.51 1.85 -24.77
CA ASP A 298 -8.67 2.56 -24.22
C ASP A 298 -9.99 1.86 -24.58
N LEU A 299 -10.13 1.40 -25.82
CA LEU A 299 -11.27 0.67 -26.34
C LEU A 299 -10.82 -0.60 -27.03
N HIS A 300 -11.52 -1.69 -26.72
CA HIS A 300 -11.29 -3.02 -27.27
C HIS A 300 -12.61 -3.59 -27.82
N LEU A 301 -12.64 -3.79 -29.13
CA LEU A 301 -13.77 -4.37 -29.84
C LEU A 301 -13.48 -5.85 -30.13
N SER A 302 -14.35 -6.73 -29.66
CA SER A 302 -14.26 -8.18 -29.82
C SER A 302 -15.51 -8.76 -30.51
N GLY A 303 -15.44 -10.04 -30.89
CA GLY A 303 -16.48 -10.71 -31.69
C GLY A 303 -16.27 -10.61 -33.20
N ILE A 304 -15.07 -10.23 -33.63
CA ILE A 304 -14.71 -10.14 -35.05
C ILE A 304 -14.02 -11.44 -35.46
N ASN A 305 -14.65 -12.19 -36.35
CA ASN A 305 -14.17 -13.51 -36.76
C ASN A 305 -13.28 -13.45 -38.02
N SER A 306 -12.78 -12.29 -38.42
CA SER A 306 -11.90 -12.15 -39.59
C SER A 306 -11.03 -10.91 -39.48
N ILE A 307 -9.73 -11.10 -39.73
CA ILE A 307 -8.75 -10.01 -39.69
C ILE A 307 -9.01 -8.94 -40.76
N ALA A 308 -9.58 -9.33 -41.91
CA ALA A 308 -9.95 -8.38 -42.96
C ALA A 308 -11.10 -7.47 -42.51
N ASN A 309 -12.08 -8.02 -41.77
CA ASN A 309 -13.15 -7.24 -41.18
C ASN A 309 -12.63 -6.33 -40.07
N ALA A 310 -11.73 -6.82 -39.21
CA ALA A 310 -11.10 -6.00 -38.18
C ALA A 310 -10.33 -4.82 -38.78
N THR A 311 -9.59 -5.05 -39.87
CA THR A 311 -8.85 -3.98 -40.58
C THR A 311 -9.79 -2.90 -41.13
N ARG A 312 -10.93 -3.31 -41.73
CA ARG A 312 -11.95 -2.37 -42.23
C ARG A 312 -12.60 -1.57 -41.11
N ILE A 313 -12.97 -2.25 -40.01
CA ILE A 313 -13.55 -1.60 -38.83
C ILE A 313 -12.55 -0.61 -38.23
N ALA A 314 -11.28 -0.99 -38.08
CA ALA A 314 -10.22 -0.10 -37.61
C ALA A 314 -10.11 1.16 -38.50
N SER A 315 -10.08 1.02 -39.83
CA SER A 315 -10.04 2.18 -40.74
C SER A 315 -11.28 3.08 -40.64
N ASN A 316 -12.46 2.51 -40.40
CA ASN A 316 -13.67 3.31 -40.18
C ASN A 316 -13.60 4.06 -38.85
N ILE A 317 -13.15 3.41 -37.78
CA ILE A 317 -13.03 4.01 -36.45
C ILE A 317 -11.97 5.12 -36.44
N THR A 318 -10.89 5.01 -37.22
CA THR A 318 -9.90 6.10 -37.35
C THR A 318 -10.46 7.39 -37.94
N SER A 319 -11.60 7.34 -38.65
CA SER A 319 -12.25 8.54 -39.21
C SER A 319 -13.03 9.36 -38.18
N TRP A 320 -13.21 8.84 -36.96
CA TRP A 320 -13.99 9.51 -35.91
C TRP A 320 -13.17 10.62 -35.26
N SER A 321 -13.76 11.79 -35.06
CA SER A 321 -13.07 12.96 -34.47
C SER A 321 -12.52 12.72 -33.06
N ASN A 322 -13.12 11.77 -32.33
CA ASN A 322 -12.80 11.50 -30.93
C ASN A 322 -11.79 10.36 -30.76
N VAL A 323 -11.31 9.76 -31.86
CA VAL A 323 -10.35 8.65 -31.87
C VAL A 323 -9.02 9.16 -32.45
N THR A 324 -7.92 8.87 -31.75
CA THR A 324 -6.56 9.26 -32.16
C THR A 324 -5.89 8.22 -33.06
N GLY A 325 -6.29 6.95 -32.93
CA GLY A 325 -5.80 5.87 -33.76
C GLY A 325 -6.55 4.57 -33.48
N ALA A 326 -6.57 3.67 -34.45
CA ALA A 326 -7.11 2.32 -34.29
C ALA A 326 -6.30 1.32 -35.11
N THR A 327 -6.16 0.10 -34.60
CA THR A 327 -5.38 -0.97 -35.20
C THR A 327 -6.14 -2.30 -35.09
N PRO A 328 -6.04 -3.17 -36.10
CA PRO A 328 -6.43 -4.56 -35.94
C PRO A 328 -5.36 -5.34 -35.16
N GLU A 329 -5.80 -6.32 -34.38
CA GLU A 329 -4.95 -7.29 -33.69
C GLU A 329 -5.61 -8.68 -33.80
N THR A 330 -4.82 -9.75 -33.85
CA THR A 330 -5.36 -11.11 -33.72
C THR A 330 -4.46 -11.95 -32.85
N ASP A 331 -5.08 -12.69 -31.94
CA ASP A 331 -4.38 -13.54 -31.00
C ASP A 331 -4.49 -14.98 -31.44
N PHE A 332 -3.37 -15.69 -31.42
CA PHE A 332 -3.36 -17.11 -31.69
C PHE A 332 -2.27 -17.80 -30.88
N PRO A 333 -2.52 -19.05 -30.49
CA PRO A 333 -1.51 -19.85 -29.83
C PRO A 333 -0.48 -20.39 -30.82
N ALA A 334 0.77 -20.43 -30.40
CA ALA A 334 1.84 -21.04 -31.18
C ALA A 334 2.67 -22.00 -30.34
N ASN A 335 3.04 -23.13 -30.96
CA ASN A 335 4.02 -24.05 -30.44
C ASN A 335 5.41 -23.59 -30.89
N THR A 336 6.32 -23.47 -29.93
CA THR A 336 7.73 -23.12 -30.13
C THR A 336 8.61 -24.28 -29.63
N PRO A 337 9.92 -24.31 -29.96
CA PRO A 337 10.84 -25.32 -29.43
C PRO A 337 10.96 -25.35 -27.90
N PHE A 338 10.52 -24.28 -27.23
CA PHE A 338 10.61 -24.07 -25.79
C PHE A 338 9.21 -23.99 -25.12
N GLY A 339 8.18 -24.50 -25.80
CA GLY A 339 6.84 -24.65 -25.25
C GLY A 339 5.77 -23.81 -25.94
N TYR A 340 4.62 -23.71 -25.29
CA TYR A 340 3.47 -22.96 -25.79
C TYR A 340 3.65 -21.47 -25.51
N LEU A 341 3.32 -20.64 -26.50
CA LEU A 341 3.42 -19.19 -26.41
C LEU A 341 2.18 -18.54 -27.01
N GLN A 342 1.60 -17.57 -26.31
CA GLN A 342 0.56 -16.73 -26.88
C GLN A 342 1.18 -15.70 -27.81
N ILE A 343 0.71 -15.63 -29.05
CA ILE A 343 1.21 -14.69 -30.05
C ILE A 343 0.10 -13.71 -30.44
N LYS A 344 0.45 -12.43 -30.46
CA LYS A 344 -0.36 -11.33 -31.00
C LYS A 344 0.19 -10.94 -32.37
N ALA A 345 -0.60 -11.12 -33.41
CA ALA A 345 -0.30 -10.59 -34.73
C ALA A 345 -0.81 -9.15 -34.83
N ILE A 346 0.11 -8.23 -35.10
CA ILE A 346 -0.12 -6.78 -35.09
C ILE A 346 0.33 -6.13 -36.39
N ASP A 347 -0.20 -4.95 -36.71
CA ASP A 347 0.31 -4.12 -37.82
C ASP A 347 1.35 -3.16 -37.24
N PRO A 348 2.66 -3.34 -37.51
CA PRO A 348 3.69 -2.52 -36.89
C PRO A 348 3.57 -1.02 -37.21
N SER A 349 2.88 -0.66 -38.30
CA SER A 349 2.70 0.73 -38.74
C SER A 349 1.59 1.46 -37.99
N THR A 350 0.50 0.79 -37.65
CA THR A 350 -0.69 1.37 -37.01
C THR A 350 -0.83 0.99 -35.54
N TRP A 351 -0.19 -0.10 -35.09
CA TRP A 351 -0.35 -0.62 -33.73
C TRP A 351 -0.02 0.41 -32.65
N ARG A 352 1.07 1.18 -32.82
CA ARG A 352 1.48 2.21 -31.86
C ARG A 352 0.51 3.40 -31.75
N GLN A 353 -0.40 3.57 -32.72
CA GLN A 353 -1.40 4.64 -32.72
C GLN A 353 -2.68 4.19 -32.01
N GLY A 354 -2.99 2.89 -32.06
CA GLY A 354 -4.24 2.33 -31.55
C GLY A 354 -4.12 1.46 -30.31
N ALA A 355 -2.94 0.97 -29.95
CA ALA A 355 -2.71 0.11 -28.79
C ALA A 355 -2.04 0.85 -27.63
N TYR A 356 -2.30 0.35 -26.42
CA TYR A 356 -1.62 0.79 -25.20
C TYR A 356 -0.27 0.09 -25.04
N TYR A 357 0.77 0.88 -24.79
CA TYR A 357 2.10 0.39 -24.46
C TYR A 357 2.86 1.43 -23.65
N GLU A 358 3.79 0.97 -22.82
CA GLU A 358 4.80 1.82 -22.20
C GLU A 358 6.14 1.68 -22.92
N SER A 359 6.82 2.80 -23.15
CA SER A 359 8.12 2.81 -23.84
C SER A 359 9.18 1.95 -23.16
N GLY A 360 9.11 1.80 -21.84
CA GLY A 360 10.04 1.00 -21.04
C GLY A 360 9.83 -0.52 -21.14
N TRP A 361 8.80 -1.01 -21.82
CA TRP A 361 8.53 -2.45 -21.91
C TRP A 361 9.30 -3.15 -23.03
N PHE A 362 9.84 -2.41 -24.00
CA PHE A 362 10.61 -2.98 -25.09
C PHE A 362 12.11 -2.89 -24.80
N SER A 363 12.84 -3.95 -25.08
CA SER A 363 14.30 -3.92 -24.99
C SER A 363 14.88 -3.14 -26.18
N GLY A 364 15.57 -2.03 -25.91
CA GLY A 364 16.19 -1.20 -26.94
C GLY A 364 15.30 -0.07 -27.43
N ASP A 365 15.65 0.51 -28.59
CA ASP A 365 14.87 1.60 -29.18
C ASP A 365 13.61 1.07 -29.88
N ILE A 366 12.43 1.51 -29.42
CA ILE A 366 11.14 1.02 -29.93
C ILE A 366 10.96 1.33 -31.43
N ASP A 367 11.48 2.46 -31.92
CA ASP A 367 11.39 2.81 -33.34
C ASP A 367 12.20 1.83 -34.20
N SER A 368 13.40 1.44 -33.75
CA SER A 368 14.21 0.41 -34.40
C SER A 368 13.54 -0.98 -34.41
N VAL A 369 12.89 -1.36 -33.30
CA VAL A 369 12.20 -2.65 -33.17
C VAL A 369 11.00 -2.71 -34.14
N PHE A 370 10.14 -1.70 -34.12
CA PHE A 370 8.95 -1.68 -34.96
C PHE A 370 9.23 -1.42 -36.44
N SER A 371 10.29 -0.67 -36.79
CA SER A 371 10.75 -0.55 -38.18
C SER A 371 11.27 -1.89 -38.72
N THR A 372 12.03 -2.63 -37.92
CA THR A 372 12.49 -3.98 -38.28
C THR A 372 11.30 -4.94 -38.42
N LEU A 373 10.36 -4.90 -37.47
CA LEU A 373 9.11 -5.68 -37.47
C LEU A 373 8.27 -5.40 -38.72
N GLY A 374 8.19 -4.13 -39.16
CA GLY A 374 7.46 -3.73 -40.37
C GLY A 374 8.17 -4.08 -41.68
N SER A 375 9.50 -4.10 -41.68
CA SER A 375 10.31 -4.37 -42.88
C SER A 375 10.42 -5.86 -43.22
N ASN A 376 10.41 -6.73 -42.20
CA ASN A 376 10.59 -8.16 -42.38
C ASN A 376 9.45 -8.93 -41.70
N ASN A 377 8.64 -9.61 -42.52
CA ASN A 377 7.49 -10.38 -42.04
C ASN A 377 7.89 -11.54 -41.11
N GLN A 378 9.12 -12.06 -41.20
CA GLN A 378 9.64 -13.21 -40.43
C GLN A 378 10.36 -12.78 -39.14
N THR A 379 9.74 -11.89 -38.39
CA THR A 379 10.30 -11.33 -37.16
C THR A 379 9.35 -11.52 -35.99
N ILE A 380 9.90 -11.55 -34.77
CA ILE A 380 9.15 -11.67 -33.53
C ILE A 380 9.75 -10.76 -32.46
N VAL A 381 8.90 -10.01 -31.75
CA VAL A 381 9.25 -9.43 -30.45
C VAL A 381 8.85 -10.47 -29.40
N LEU A 382 9.86 -11.08 -28.78
CA LEU A 382 9.67 -12.21 -27.88
C LEU A 382 9.35 -11.73 -26.46
N ASP A 383 8.55 -12.49 -25.73
CA ASP A 383 8.32 -12.25 -24.31
C ASP A 383 9.65 -12.30 -23.53
N HIS A 384 9.88 -11.30 -22.69
CA HIS A 384 11.15 -11.13 -21.98
C HIS A 384 11.39 -12.24 -20.95
N GLY A 385 10.34 -12.70 -20.25
CA GLY A 385 10.45 -13.81 -19.31
C GLY A 385 10.86 -15.11 -20.00
N VAL A 386 10.26 -15.42 -21.15
CA VAL A 386 10.64 -16.57 -21.98
C VAL A 386 12.07 -16.44 -22.48
N ALA A 387 12.46 -15.27 -22.98
CA ALA A 387 13.81 -15.02 -23.47
C ALA A 387 14.86 -15.23 -22.39
N SER A 388 14.65 -14.67 -21.19
CA SER A 388 15.55 -14.82 -20.04
C SER A 388 15.60 -16.26 -19.54
N TYR A 389 14.45 -16.95 -19.40
CA TYR A 389 14.39 -18.31 -18.87
C TYR A 389 15.14 -19.31 -19.77
N TYR A 390 14.95 -19.20 -21.09
CA TYR A 390 15.59 -20.08 -22.06
C TYR A 390 16.92 -19.53 -22.62
N SER A 391 17.41 -18.40 -22.11
CA SER A 391 18.65 -17.75 -22.54
C SER A 391 18.71 -17.46 -24.05
N ILE A 392 17.61 -16.94 -24.60
CA ILE A 392 17.46 -16.67 -26.04
C ILE A 392 17.96 -15.24 -26.35
N PRO A 393 19.03 -15.06 -27.13
CA PRO A 393 19.52 -13.73 -27.50
C PRO A 393 18.71 -13.11 -28.65
N ILE A 394 18.78 -11.78 -28.77
CA ILE A 394 18.28 -11.04 -29.95
C ILE A 394 19.05 -11.52 -31.19
N GLY A 395 18.35 -11.72 -32.30
CA GLY A 395 18.88 -12.26 -33.55
C GLY A 395 18.79 -13.78 -33.67
N SER A 396 18.39 -14.49 -32.61
CA SER A 396 18.13 -15.93 -32.67
C SER A 396 16.96 -16.26 -33.60
N ARG A 397 17.01 -17.45 -34.20
CA ARG A 397 16.03 -17.93 -35.17
C ARG A 397 15.43 -19.25 -34.72
N PHE A 398 14.11 -19.35 -34.76
CA PHE A 398 13.38 -20.58 -34.47
C PHE A 398 12.10 -20.66 -35.28
N THR A 399 11.52 -21.86 -35.33
CA THR A 399 10.27 -22.12 -36.02
C THR A 399 9.10 -22.07 -35.05
N ILE A 400 8.08 -21.29 -35.37
CA ILE A 400 6.77 -21.34 -34.70
C ILE A 400 5.82 -22.20 -35.54
N SER A 401 5.03 -23.02 -34.86
CA SER A 401 3.93 -23.79 -35.47
C SER A 401 2.61 -23.30 -34.89
N TYR A 402 1.70 -22.84 -35.73
CA TYR A 402 0.42 -22.27 -35.32
C TYR A 402 -0.73 -23.00 -36.02
N SER A 403 -1.90 -22.97 -35.40
CA SER A 403 -3.12 -23.53 -35.98
C SER A 403 -4.30 -22.63 -35.65
N TYR A 404 -5.15 -22.36 -36.63
CA TYR A 404 -6.39 -21.62 -36.46
C TYR A 404 -7.51 -22.33 -37.22
N THR A 405 -8.76 -22.07 -36.82
CA THR A 405 -9.95 -22.61 -37.48
C THR A 405 -10.49 -21.57 -38.45
N THR A 406 -10.90 -21.97 -39.64
CA THR A 406 -11.65 -21.10 -40.55
C THR A 406 -13.12 -21.02 -40.11
N GLY A 407 -13.88 -20.05 -40.62
CA GLY A 407 -15.30 -19.84 -40.36
C GLY A 407 -16.15 -20.95 -40.97
N THR A 408 -15.56 -21.77 -41.84
CA THR A 408 -16.11 -23.03 -42.36
C THR A 408 -15.80 -24.24 -41.47
N GLY A 409 -15.15 -24.05 -40.31
CA GLY A 409 -14.77 -25.11 -39.37
C GLY A 409 -13.52 -25.91 -39.78
N THR A 410 -12.76 -25.44 -40.79
CA THR A 410 -11.57 -26.15 -41.26
C THR A 410 -10.34 -25.73 -40.45
N LEU A 411 -9.63 -26.70 -39.87
CA LEU A 411 -8.36 -26.42 -39.19
C LEU A 411 -7.25 -26.18 -40.21
N VAL A 412 -6.64 -24.99 -40.15
CA VAL A 412 -5.48 -24.62 -40.94
C VAL A 412 -4.29 -24.54 -39.99
N SER A 413 -3.24 -25.30 -40.32
CA SER A 413 -1.97 -25.26 -39.59
C SER A 413 -0.86 -24.69 -40.47
N GLY A 414 0.03 -23.92 -39.88
CA GLY A 414 1.14 -23.28 -40.55
C GLY A 414 2.43 -23.37 -39.73
N ARG A 415 3.56 -23.25 -40.41
CA ARG A 415 4.87 -23.12 -39.79
C ARG A 415 5.58 -21.90 -40.35
N ALA A 416 6.20 -21.12 -39.48
CA ALA A 416 6.97 -19.96 -39.90
C ALA A 416 8.29 -19.89 -39.14
N ASN A 417 9.36 -19.56 -39.85
CA ASN A 417 10.65 -19.25 -39.23
C ASN A 417 10.64 -17.76 -38.86
N VAL A 418 10.92 -17.47 -37.59
CA VAL A 418 10.94 -16.11 -37.06
C VAL A 418 12.32 -15.80 -36.47
N THR A 419 12.72 -14.54 -36.61
CA THR A 419 13.95 -14.00 -36.03
C THR A 419 13.59 -13.06 -34.88
N VAL A 420 14.20 -13.22 -33.70
CA VAL A 420 13.96 -12.35 -32.55
C VAL A 420 14.57 -10.98 -32.81
N VAL A 421 13.75 -9.92 -32.76
CA VAL A 421 14.21 -8.54 -33.00
C VAL A 421 14.25 -7.69 -31.73
N GLY A 422 13.60 -8.13 -30.66
CA GLY A 422 13.59 -7.48 -29.36
C GLY A 422 12.77 -8.29 -28.37
N PHE A 423 12.78 -7.83 -27.12
CA PHE A 423 12.00 -8.39 -26.02
C PHE A 423 10.90 -7.45 -25.57
N PHE A 424 9.81 -8.01 -25.07
CA PHE A 424 8.65 -7.29 -24.54
C PHE A 424 8.32 -7.73 -23.12
N GLY A 425 8.01 -6.77 -22.26
CA GLY A 425 7.48 -6.98 -20.92
C GLY A 425 8.54 -7.12 -19.82
N PRO A 426 8.10 -7.24 -18.56
CA PRO A 426 9.00 -7.46 -17.43
C PRO A 426 9.65 -8.84 -17.51
N ASP A 427 10.86 -8.96 -16.99
CA ASP A 427 11.48 -10.28 -16.80
C ASP A 427 10.88 -10.96 -15.57
N TYR A 428 9.93 -11.86 -15.82
CA TYR A 428 9.32 -12.72 -14.80
C TYR A 428 9.86 -14.15 -14.81
N SER A 429 10.99 -14.42 -15.49
CA SER A 429 11.62 -15.76 -15.52
C SER A 429 11.92 -16.34 -14.13
N ARG A 430 11.97 -15.47 -13.10
CA ARG A 430 12.24 -15.80 -11.69
C ARG A 430 10.98 -15.77 -10.80
N SER A 431 9.80 -15.57 -11.37
CA SER A 431 8.54 -15.40 -10.61
C SER A 431 7.86 -16.73 -10.21
N SER A 432 8.21 -17.86 -10.84
CA SER A 432 7.59 -19.17 -10.61
C SER A 432 8.11 -19.89 -9.35
N GLY A 433 7.21 -20.60 -8.65
CA GLY A 433 7.50 -21.29 -7.37
C GLY A 433 8.60 -22.33 -7.48
N PRO A 434 9.32 -22.67 -6.38
CA PRO A 434 10.31 -23.74 -6.40
C PRO A 434 9.70 -25.13 -6.72
N PHE A 435 8.37 -25.25 -6.68
CA PHE A 435 7.60 -26.44 -7.04
C PHE A 435 6.72 -26.25 -8.28
N SER A 436 6.95 -25.19 -9.06
CA SER A 436 6.11 -24.84 -10.21
C SER A 436 6.95 -24.79 -11.47
N TYR A 437 6.49 -25.47 -12.52
CA TYR A 437 7.11 -25.36 -13.84
C TYR A 437 6.98 -23.92 -14.35
N PHE A 438 8.00 -23.41 -15.04
CA PHE A 438 7.87 -22.13 -15.72
C PHE A 438 6.77 -22.25 -16.76
N GLN A 439 5.74 -21.41 -16.59
CA GLN A 439 4.68 -21.25 -17.56
C GLN A 439 4.78 -19.82 -18.08
N PRO A 440 4.94 -19.63 -19.41
CA PRO A 440 4.85 -18.30 -19.99
C PRO A 440 3.50 -17.67 -19.63
N GLU A 441 3.53 -16.54 -18.93
CA GLU A 441 2.34 -15.78 -18.56
C GLU A 441 2.09 -14.62 -19.54
N GLY A 442 3.12 -14.24 -20.31
CA GLY A 442 3.08 -13.16 -21.28
C GLY A 442 2.72 -13.61 -22.70
N TRP A 443 2.86 -12.67 -23.63
CA TRP A 443 2.63 -12.86 -25.06
C TRP A 443 3.78 -12.27 -25.87
N SER A 444 3.87 -12.67 -27.14
CA SER A 444 4.86 -12.17 -28.09
C SER A 444 4.21 -11.56 -29.31
N PHE A 445 4.89 -10.62 -29.97
CA PHE A 445 4.34 -9.92 -31.11
C PHE A 445 4.97 -10.39 -32.41
N VAL A 446 4.14 -10.62 -33.43
CA VAL A 446 4.57 -10.87 -34.80
C VAL A 446 3.87 -9.91 -35.77
N PRO A 447 4.45 -9.62 -36.95
CA PRO A 447 3.75 -8.86 -37.96
C PRO A 447 2.52 -9.63 -38.46
N LEU A 448 1.39 -8.95 -38.65
CA LEU A 448 0.19 -9.50 -39.31
C LEU A 448 0.51 -10.13 -40.67
N ARG A 449 1.51 -9.58 -41.36
CA ARG A 449 2.00 -10.09 -42.64
C ARG A 449 2.68 -11.47 -42.55
N LEU A 450 3.09 -11.92 -41.36
CA LEU A 450 3.60 -13.27 -41.15
C LEU A 450 2.53 -14.33 -41.46
N LEU A 451 1.27 -14.03 -41.13
CA LEU A 451 0.12 -14.87 -41.42
C LEU A 451 -0.35 -14.75 -42.90
N ASN A 452 0.22 -13.79 -43.65
CA ASN A 452 -0.33 -13.26 -44.90
C ASN A 452 0.27 -13.86 -46.18
N GLN A 453 0.17 -15.17 -46.37
CA GLN A 453 0.15 -15.67 -47.76
C GLN A 453 -1.27 -15.73 -48.33
N ASN A 454 -2.33 -15.68 -47.50
CA ASN A 454 -3.74 -15.57 -47.91
C ASN A 454 -4.63 -15.02 -46.76
N VAL A 455 -4.50 -13.73 -46.43
CA VAL A 455 -5.20 -13.05 -45.30
C VAL A 455 -6.73 -13.15 -45.31
N SER A 456 -7.35 -13.39 -46.46
CA SER A 456 -8.81 -13.48 -46.59
C SER A 456 -9.44 -14.77 -46.03
N LYS A 457 -8.64 -15.75 -45.58
CA LYS A 457 -9.11 -17.06 -45.10
C LYS A 457 -8.76 -17.37 -43.64
N ILE A 458 -8.35 -16.35 -42.87
CA ILE A 458 -8.01 -16.53 -41.45
C ILE A 458 -9.19 -16.07 -40.61
N ASP A 459 -9.94 -17.04 -40.08
CA ASP A 459 -11.01 -16.80 -39.11
C ASP A 459 -10.50 -17.02 -37.68
N ALA A 460 -9.42 -16.30 -37.36
CA ALA A 460 -8.91 -16.21 -36.00
C ALA A 460 -9.69 -15.12 -35.25
N PRO A 461 -9.87 -15.26 -33.92
CA PRO A 461 -10.42 -14.19 -33.10
C PRO A 461 -9.58 -12.93 -33.33
N SER A 462 -10.24 -11.94 -33.92
CA SER A 462 -9.64 -10.66 -34.28
C SER A 462 -10.30 -9.58 -33.44
N PHE A 463 -9.51 -8.56 -33.15
CA PHE A 463 -9.88 -7.45 -32.28
C PHE A 463 -9.55 -6.15 -32.98
N VAL A 464 -10.27 -5.09 -32.60
CA VAL A 464 -9.87 -3.73 -32.94
C VAL A 464 -9.56 -3.00 -31.66
N LEU A 465 -8.32 -2.53 -31.57
CA LEU A 465 -7.83 -1.68 -30.51
C LEU A 465 -7.94 -0.23 -30.98
N ALA A 466 -8.59 0.63 -30.21
CA ALA A 466 -8.74 2.03 -30.55
C ALA A 466 -8.36 2.91 -29.36
N ARG A 467 -7.67 4.02 -29.65
CA ARG A 467 -7.21 4.99 -28.66
C ARG A 467 -8.00 6.28 -28.79
N VAL A 468 -8.50 6.80 -27.67
CA VAL A 468 -9.42 7.93 -27.61
C VAL A 468 -8.65 9.22 -27.36
N ALA A 469 -9.17 10.34 -27.87
CA ALA A 469 -8.60 11.66 -27.61
C ALA A 469 -8.72 12.05 -26.13
N SER A 470 -7.70 12.71 -25.60
CA SER A 470 -7.68 13.16 -24.20
C SER A 470 -8.89 14.07 -23.90
N GLY A 471 -9.64 13.75 -22.85
CA GLY A 471 -10.78 14.55 -22.40
C GLY A 471 -12.16 14.11 -22.94
N VAL A 472 -12.23 13.05 -23.75
CA VAL A 472 -13.51 12.44 -24.14
C VAL A 472 -13.87 11.30 -23.19
N SER A 473 -15.15 11.22 -22.78
CA SER A 473 -15.58 10.13 -21.89
C SER A 473 -15.64 8.79 -22.65
N LEU A 474 -14.99 7.76 -22.08
CA LEU A 474 -14.95 6.43 -22.68
C LEU A 474 -16.33 5.78 -22.73
N ASP A 475 -17.18 6.03 -21.74
CA ASP A 475 -18.54 5.48 -21.68
C ASP A 475 -19.42 5.96 -22.85
N GLN A 476 -19.36 7.26 -23.20
CA GLN A 476 -20.14 7.80 -24.31
C GLN A 476 -19.69 7.24 -25.66
N ILE A 477 -18.38 7.09 -25.86
CA ILE A 477 -17.85 6.51 -27.10
C ILE A 477 -18.19 5.02 -27.17
N THR A 478 -18.07 4.30 -26.05
CA THR A 478 -18.44 2.88 -25.97
C THR A 478 -19.90 2.66 -26.36
N GLN A 479 -20.82 3.47 -25.83
CA GLN A 479 -22.23 3.41 -26.22
C GLN A 479 -22.46 3.76 -27.69
N SER A 480 -21.72 4.74 -28.22
CA SER A 480 -21.81 5.14 -29.63
C SER A 480 -21.32 4.03 -30.56
N LEU A 481 -20.19 3.39 -30.24
CA LEU A 481 -19.65 2.26 -30.98
C LEU A 481 -20.55 1.02 -30.87
N GLN A 482 -21.11 0.76 -29.69
CA GLN A 482 -22.05 -0.35 -29.50
C GLN A 482 -23.33 -0.17 -30.33
N ARG A 483 -23.77 1.09 -30.54
CA ARG A 483 -24.91 1.41 -31.41
C ARG A 483 -24.59 1.19 -32.89
N ASP A 484 -23.40 1.58 -33.33
CA ASP A 484 -23.00 1.48 -34.74
C ASP A 484 -22.53 0.07 -35.13
N TYR A 485 -22.04 -0.71 -34.16
CA TYR A 485 -21.63 -2.11 -34.31
C TYR A 485 -22.36 -3.02 -33.30
N PRO A 486 -23.67 -3.25 -33.45
CA PRO A 486 -24.47 -3.97 -32.46
C PRO A 486 -24.10 -5.46 -32.29
N SER A 487 -23.43 -6.06 -33.28
CA SER A 487 -22.96 -7.45 -33.25
C SER A 487 -21.61 -7.62 -32.55
N LEU A 488 -20.92 -6.54 -32.20
CA LEU A 488 -19.61 -6.57 -31.54
C LEU A 488 -19.76 -6.30 -30.04
N SER A 489 -18.80 -6.80 -29.26
CA SER A 489 -18.68 -6.44 -27.85
C SER A 489 -17.61 -5.36 -27.71
N VAL A 490 -18.02 -4.18 -27.22
CA VAL A 490 -17.12 -3.05 -26.98
C VAL A 490 -16.81 -2.98 -25.48
N SER A 491 -15.53 -3.04 -25.14
CA SER A 491 -15.03 -2.91 -23.77
C SER A 491 -14.09 -1.71 -23.66
N ALA A 492 -14.22 -0.94 -22.59
CA ALA A 492 -13.36 0.23 -22.33
C ALA A 492 -12.43 -0.05 -21.15
N ALA A 493 -11.17 0.41 -21.22
CA ALA A 493 -10.19 0.20 -20.16
C ALA A 493 -10.69 0.71 -18.81
N GLN A 494 -11.32 1.89 -18.79
CA GLN A 494 -11.90 2.46 -17.57
C GLN A 494 -13.10 1.65 -17.02
N VAL A 495 -13.87 0.98 -17.89
CA VAL A 495 -14.90 0.03 -17.45
C VAL A 495 -14.27 -1.26 -16.92
N SER A 496 -13.05 -1.63 -17.32
CA SER A 496 -12.31 -2.74 -16.69
C SER A 496 -11.69 -2.33 -15.33
N VAL A 497 -11.37 -1.06 -15.10
CA VAL A 497 -10.94 -0.52 -13.78
C VAL A 497 -12.11 -0.30 -12.82
N GLY A 498 -13.23 0.25 -13.32
CA GLY A 498 -14.43 0.56 -12.55
C GLY A 498 -15.47 -0.57 -12.53
N GLY A 499 -15.32 -1.57 -13.40
CA GLY A 499 -16.28 -2.63 -13.68
C GLY A 499 -15.75 -4.02 -13.40
N VAL A 500 -15.20 -4.20 -12.21
CA VAL A 500 -15.77 -5.30 -11.43
C VAL A 500 -16.82 -4.68 -10.51
N PRO A 501 -18.09 -4.53 -10.96
CA PRO A 501 -19.13 -3.94 -10.14
C PRO A 501 -19.37 -4.88 -8.96
N GLY A 502 -18.84 -4.49 -7.80
CA GLY A 502 -18.89 -5.29 -6.60
C GLY A 502 -18.06 -4.67 -5.49
N ILE A 503 -18.68 -4.47 -4.32
CA ILE A 503 -18.00 -4.01 -3.09
C ILE A 503 -16.79 -4.92 -2.75
N ILE A 504 -16.85 -6.19 -3.16
CA ILE A 504 -15.92 -7.26 -2.78
C ILE A 504 -14.75 -7.37 -3.77
N SER A 505 -15.00 -7.25 -5.07
CA SER A 505 -13.94 -7.25 -6.09
C SER A 505 -13.06 -6.00 -6.05
N ALA A 506 -13.65 -4.83 -5.76
CA ALA A 506 -12.92 -3.61 -5.42
C ALA A 506 -12.51 -3.57 -3.93
N GLY A 507 -12.67 -4.67 -3.19
CA GLY A 507 -12.59 -4.70 -1.74
C GLY A 507 -11.24 -4.25 -1.19
N GLY A 508 -10.12 -4.64 -1.83
CA GLY A 508 -8.79 -4.26 -1.35
C GLY A 508 -8.55 -2.75 -1.43
N GLN A 509 -8.99 -2.13 -2.53
CA GLN A 509 -8.93 -0.68 -2.70
C GLN A 509 -9.87 0.05 -1.73
N ASN A 510 -11.06 -0.51 -1.51
CA ASN A 510 -12.03 0.03 -0.55
C ASN A 510 -11.51 -0.04 0.89
N VAL A 511 -10.80 -1.11 1.27
CA VAL A 511 -10.10 -1.24 2.56
C VAL A 511 -9.07 -0.12 2.72
N LEU A 512 -8.31 0.20 1.69
CA LEU A 512 -7.33 1.29 1.73
C LEU A 512 -7.98 2.68 1.78
N ARG A 513 -9.08 2.91 1.05
CA ARG A 513 -9.89 4.13 1.16
C ARG A 513 -10.43 4.35 2.57
N LEU A 514 -10.84 3.28 3.25
CA LEU A 514 -11.21 3.36 4.68
C LEU A 514 -9.98 3.64 5.55
N GLY A 515 -8.86 2.99 5.24
CA GLY A 515 -7.58 3.23 5.90
C GLY A 515 -7.16 4.70 5.89
N THR A 516 -7.36 5.43 4.77
CA THR A 516 -7.03 6.87 4.68
C THR A 516 -7.92 7.72 5.58
N ALA A 517 -9.22 7.42 5.66
CA ALA A 517 -10.13 8.08 6.61
C ALA A 517 -9.71 7.83 8.06
N PHE A 518 -9.37 6.59 8.41
CA PHE A 518 -8.84 6.26 9.74
C PHE A 518 -7.50 6.91 10.03
N ALA A 519 -6.62 7.06 9.03
CA ALA A 519 -5.36 7.80 9.18
C ALA A 519 -5.62 9.29 9.52
N GLY A 520 -6.59 9.92 8.86
CA GLY A 520 -7.02 11.28 9.18
C GLY A 520 -7.55 11.42 10.61
N LEU A 521 -8.42 10.50 11.04
CA LEU A 521 -8.96 10.49 12.41
C LEU A 521 -7.87 10.24 13.46
N ALA A 522 -7.01 9.24 13.23
CA ALA A 522 -5.88 8.92 14.09
C ALA A 522 -4.91 10.10 14.21
N SER A 523 -4.63 10.79 13.10
CA SER A 523 -3.83 12.01 13.08
C SER A 523 -4.44 13.11 13.95
N SER A 524 -5.74 13.35 13.78
CA SER A 524 -6.48 14.39 14.50
C SER A 524 -6.47 14.14 16.01
N ILE A 525 -6.77 12.90 16.42
CA ILE A 525 -6.77 12.49 17.83
C ILE A 525 -5.36 12.55 18.41
N GLY A 526 -4.36 12.05 17.68
CA GLY A 526 -2.97 12.04 18.11
C GLY A 526 -2.42 13.45 18.33
N VAL A 527 -2.57 14.34 17.35
CA VAL A 527 -2.15 15.74 17.45
C VAL A 527 -2.90 16.46 18.56
N GLY A 528 -4.23 16.29 18.65
CA GLY A 528 -5.03 16.88 19.72
C GLY A 528 -4.59 16.46 21.11
N THR A 529 -4.26 15.18 21.29
CA THR A 529 -3.77 14.64 22.56
C THR A 529 -2.39 15.20 22.92
N VAL A 530 -1.49 15.29 21.94
CA VAL A 530 -0.16 15.89 22.11
C VAL A 530 -0.28 17.37 22.49
N ALA A 531 -1.13 18.13 21.81
CA ALA A 531 -1.35 19.54 22.10
C ALA A 531 -1.96 19.75 23.49
N TYR A 532 -2.98 18.97 23.86
CA TYR A 532 -3.66 19.06 25.15
C TYR A 532 -2.73 18.73 26.33
N THR A 533 -1.98 17.63 26.23
CA THR A 533 -0.98 17.26 27.26
C THR A 533 0.18 18.27 27.29
N GLY A 534 0.56 18.79 26.11
CA GLY A 534 1.38 20.00 25.90
C GLY A 534 1.01 21.13 26.86
N TYR A 535 -0.22 21.58 26.70
CA TYR A 535 -0.82 22.70 27.41
C TYR A 535 -0.95 22.46 28.92
N ARG A 536 -1.57 21.33 29.32
CA ARG A 536 -1.82 21.01 30.74
C ARG A 536 -0.56 20.98 31.58
N GLU A 537 0.53 20.44 31.05
CA GLU A 537 1.79 20.38 31.79
C GLU A 537 2.46 21.74 31.97
N ARG A 538 2.19 22.69 31.08
CA ARG A 538 2.74 24.07 31.14
C ARG A 538 1.77 25.07 31.75
N GLU A 539 0.59 24.64 32.19
CA GLU A 539 -0.47 25.49 32.73
C GLU A 539 0.07 26.42 33.84
N LYS A 540 0.89 25.89 34.77
CA LYS A 540 1.50 26.70 35.84
C LYS A 540 2.54 27.71 35.33
N GLU A 541 3.35 27.33 34.34
CA GLU A 541 4.37 28.21 33.75
C GLU A 541 3.70 29.34 32.94
N ILE A 542 2.68 29.00 32.16
CA ILE A 542 1.84 29.95 31.40
C ILE A 542 1.16 30.92 32.36
N THR A 543 0.55 30.42 33.44
CA THR A 543 -0.08 31.28 34.46
C THR A 543 0.94 32.17 35.16
N MET A 544 2.13 31.67 35.49
CA MET A 544 3.20 32.48 36.09
C MET A 544 3.68 33.59 35.14
N ILE A 545 3.77 33.30 33.85
CA ILE A 545 4.15 34.26 32.81
C ILE A 545 3.05 35.32 32.63
N ALA A 546 1.77 34.91 32.64
CA ALA A 546 0.63 35.82 32.58
C ALA A 546 0.58 36.76 33.80
N VAL A 547 0.83 36.23 35.00
CA VAL A 547 0.91 37.03 36.24
C VAL A 547 2.07 38.04 36.22
N ARG A 548 3.14 37.76 35.45
CA ARG A 548 4.29 38.68 35.26
C ARG A 548 4.05 39.78 34.22
N GLY A 549 2.83 39.94 33.70
CA GLY A 549 2.42 41.10 32.88
C GLY A 549 2.47 40.89 31.37
N LEU A 550 2.69 39.67 30.88
CA LEU A 550 2.57 39.36 29.44
C LEU A 550 1.08 39.32 29.03
N SER A 551 0.72 40.06 27.98
CA SER A 551 -0.68 40.16 27.56
C SER A 551 -1.19 38.83 26.98
N TYR A 552 -2.48 38.53 27.17
CA TYR A 552 -3.10 37.31 26.64
C TYR A 552 -2.98 37.15 25.12
N ARG A 553 -2.74 38.24 24.37
CA ARG A 553 -2.50 38.22 22.92
C ARG A 553 -1.07 37.80 22.54
N GLN A 554 -0.11 37.88 23.47
CA GLN A 554 1.29 37.47 23.29
C GLN A 554 1.57 36.03 23.79
N LEU A 555 0.62 35.41 24.50
CA LEU A 555 0.71 34.02 24.95
C LEU A 555 0.66 32.98 23.80
N PRO A 556 -0.17 33.15 22.76
CA PRO A 556 -0.20 32.21 21.63
C PRO A 556 1.07 32.23 20.79
N SER A 557 1.76 33.37 20.65
CA SER A 557 3.02 33.43 19.90
C SER A 557 4.15 32.67 20.61
N LEU A 558 4.17 32.65 21.94
CA LEU A 558 5.10 31.82 22.72
C LEU A 558 4.77 30.32 22.69
N SER A 559 3.50 29.94 22.55
CA SER A 559 3.09 28.53 22.44
C SER A 559 3.18 27.98 21.01
N SER A 560 3.01 28.82 19.98
CA SER A 560 3.14 28.44 18.57
C SER A 560 4.58 28.44 18.06
N LEU A 561 5.48 29.27 18.62
CA LEU A 561 6.91 29.28 18.26
C LEU A 561 7.69 28.04 18.75
N ALA A 562 7.05 27.13 19.49
CA ALA A 562 7.66 25.92 20.04
C ALA A 562 6.93 24.61 19.66
N GLN A 563 5.83 24.69 18.88
CA GLN A 563 5.25 23.55 18.16
C GLN A 563 6.03 23.35 16.85
#